data_AF-A0A3D5WIS6-F1
#
_entry.id   AF-A0A3D5WIS6-F1
#
_cell.length_a   1.000
_cell.length_b   1.000
_cell.length_c   1.000
_cell.angle_alpha   90.00
_cell.angle_beta   90.00
_cell.angle_gamma   90.00
#
_symmetry.space_group_name_H-M   'P 1'
#
loop_
_entity.id
_entity.type
_entity.pdbx_description
1 polymer ?
#
loop_
_entity_poly.entity_id
_entity_poly.type
_entity_poly.pdbx_seq_one_letter_code
_entity_poly.pdbx_strand_id
1 'polypeptide(L)' 'LTLVPFDRRAIDVKGLSDKELGLLNAYHQRVYEEIGPHLTQEERDWLQEECSPIG' A
#
# COMPACT_ATOMS: atom_id res chain seq x y z
N LEU A 1 -12.05 8.26 -8.09
CA LEU A 1 -10.90 7.32 -8.15
C LEU A 1 -10.84 6.58 -6.80
N THR A 2 -10.46 5.31 -6.78
CA THR A 2 -10.36 4.51 -5.53
C THR A 2 -8.93 4.55 -4.99
N LEU A 3 -8.78 4.88 -3.70
CA LEU A 3 -7.50 4.93 -2.97
C LEU A 3 -7.62 4.08 -1.70
N VAL A 4 -7.38 2.78 -1.84
CA VAL A 4 -7.46 1.77 -0.77
C VAL A 4 -6.32 0.78 -1.00
N PRO A 5 -5.57 0.36 0.05
CA PRO A 5 -4.49 -0.60 -0.14
C PRO A 5 -5.01 -1.96 -0.59
N PHE A 6 -4.23 -2.63 -1.45
CA PHE A 6 -4.38 -4.08 -1.66
C PHE A 6 -3.96 -4.86 -0.39
N ASP A 7 -4.68 -5.93 -0.04
CA ASP A 7 -4.31 -6.82 1.07
C ASP A 7 -3.01 -7.56 0.74
N ARG A 8 -1.94 -7.21 1.48
CA ARG A 8 -0.59 -7.75 1.29
C ARG A 8 -0.52 -9.26 1.45
N ARG A 9 -1.40 -9.86 2.26
CA ARG A 9 -1.42 -11.30 2.55
C ARG A 9 -1.98 -12.11 1.39
N ALA A 10 -2.73 -11.47 0.49
CA ALA A 10 -3.34 -12.11 -0.68
C ALA A 10 -2.43 -12.06 -1.92
N ILE A 11 -1.22 -11.48 -1.82
CA ILE A 11 -0.34 -11.25 -2.96
C ILE A 11 0.76 -12.33 -3.00
N ASP A 12 0.82 -13.07 -4.10
CA ASP A 12 1.96 -13.94 -4.40
C ASP A 12 3.08 -13.12 -5.05
N VAL A 13 4.02 -12.65 -4.23
CA VAL A 13 5.16 -11.82 -4.68
C VAL A 13 6.02 -12.55 -5.72
N LYS A 14 6.11 -13.89 -5.67
CA LYS A 14 6.92 -14.67 -6.62
C LYS A 14 6.34 -14.66 -8.03
N GLY A 15 5.04 -14.35 -8.16
CA GLY A 15 4.36 -14.21 -9.43
C GLY A 15 4.48 -12.83 -10.07
N LEU A 16 5.06 -11.84 -9.38
CA LEU A 16 5.21 -10.48 -9.86
C LEU A 16 6.58 -10.27 -10.50
N SER A 17 6.61 -9.54 -11.62
CA SER A 17 7.84 -8.96 -12.13
C SER A 17 8.30 -7.80 -11.23
N ASP A 18 9.60 -7.47 -11.27
CA ASP A 18 10.15 -6.30 -10.55
C ASP A 18 9.40 -5.00 -10.87
N LYS A 19 8.92 -4.87 -12.11
CA LYS A 19 8.13 -3.72 -12.56
C LYS A 19 6.77 -3.68 -11.86
N GLU A 20 6.06 -4.80 -11.81
CA GLU A 20 4.74 -4.88 -11.16
C GLU A 20 4.86 -4.68 -9.65
N LEU A 21 5.90 -5.25 -9.03
CA LEU A 21 6.20 -5.02 -7.62
C LEU A 21 6.47 -3.53 -7.34
N GLY A 22 7.26 -2.88 -8.19
CA GLY A 22 7.51 -1.44 -8.11
C GLY A 22 6.24 -0.60 -8.25
N LEU A 23 5.35 -0.97 -9.18
CA LEU A 23 4.06 -0.29 -9.38
C LEU A 23 3.13 -0.47 -8.17
N LEU A 24 3.08 -1.67 -7.59
CA LEU A 24 2.31 -1.95 -6.38
C LEU A 24 2.79 -1.10 -5.20
N ASN A 25 4.09 -1.11 -4.92
CA ASN A 25 4.68 -0.35 -3.83
C ASN A 25 4.48 1.17 -4.02
N ALA A 26 4.62 1.68 -5.26
CA ALA A 26 4.33 3.08 -5.58
C ALA A 26 2.85 3.45 -5.41
N TYR A 27 1.94 2.52 -5.75
CA TYR A 27 0.51 2.72 -5.52
C TYR A 27 0.19 2.78 -4.02
N HIS A 28 0.71 1.85 -3.22
CA HIS A 28 0.54 1.86 -1.77
C HIS A 28 1.09 3.14 -1.14
N GLN A 29 2.26 3.62 -1.57
CA GLN A 29 2.80 4.91 -1.13
C GLN A 29 1.83 6.07 -1.42
N ARG A 30 1.29 6.13 -2.64
CA ARG A 30 0.30 7.15 -3.02
C ARG A 30 -0.96 7.08 -2.16
N VAL A 31 -1.47 5.88 -1.86
CA VAL A 31 -2.63 5.72 -0.97
C VAL A 31 -2.34 6.29 0.41
N TYR A 32 -1.17 6.00 0.99
CA TYR A 32 -0.78 6.54 2.29
C TYR A 32 -0.65 8.07 2.27
N GLU A 33 -0.03 8.65 1.24
CA GLU A 33 0.17 10.10 1.11
C GLU A 33 -1.14 10.88 0.96
N GLU A 34 -2.10 10.33 0.21
CA GLU A 34 -3.37 10.99 -0.10
C GLU A 34 -4.41 10.79 1.02
N ILE A 35 -4.46 9.60 1.63
CA ILE A 35 -5.47 9.26 2.65
C ILE A 35 -4.98 9.59 4.06
N GLY A 36 -3.71 9.38 4.35
CA GLY A 36 -3.11 9.55 5.68
C GLY A 36 -3.40 10.90 6.37
N PRO A 37 -3.39 12.05 5.67
CA PRO A 37 -3.72 13.35 6.26
C PRO A 37 -5.16 13.50 6.78
N HIS A 38 -6.07 12.62 6.36
CA HIS A 38 -7.49 12.65 6.72
C HIS A 38 -7.86 11.67 7.84
N LEU A 39 -6.87 10.91 8.34
CA LEU A 39 -7.06 9.86 9.33
C LEU A 39 -6.64 10.32 10.73
N THR A 40 -7.20 9.66 11.74
CA THR A 40 -6.66 9.71 13.10
C THR A 40 -5.26 9.06 13.14
N GLN A 41 -4.53 9.28 14.23
CA GLN A 41 -3.19 8.68 14.38
C GLN A 41 -3.24 7.15 14.30
N GLU A 42 -4.19 6.52 15.00
CA GLU A 42 -4.34 5.05 15.01
C GLU A 42 -4.65 4.50 13.61
N GLU A 43 -5.58 5.11 12.89
CA GLU A 43 -5.92 4.71 11.52
C GLU A 43 -4.74 4.95 10.55
N ARG A 44 -3.97 6.02 10.76
CA ARG A 44 -2.79 6.32 9.94
C ARG A 44 -1.66 5.34 10.19
N ASP A 45 -1.46 4.91 11.43
CA ASP A 45 -0.48 3.89 11.79
C ASP A 45 -0.86 2.54 11.15
N TRP A 46 -2.13 2.17 11.24
CA TRP A 46 -2.66 1.00 10.52
C TRP A 46 -2.45 1.11 9.01
N LEU A 47 -2.78 2.27 8.41
CA LEU A 47 -2.60 2.48 6.97
C LEU A 47 -1.13 2.41 6.56
N GLN A 48 -0.22 2.89 7.40
CA GLN A 48 1.22 2.81 7.15
C GLN A 48 1.68 1.35 7.07
N GLU A 49 1.18 0.48 7.94
CA GLU A 49 1.47 -0.94 7.90
C GLU A 49 0.91 -1.59 6.62
N GLU A 50 -0.35 -1.30 6.26
CA GLU A 50 -0.97 -1.88 5.06
C GLU A 50 -0.38 -1.34 3.74
N CYS A 51 0.20 -0.14 3.75
CA CYS A 51 0.88 0.45 2.60
C CYS A 51 2.41 0.24 2.61
N SER A 52 2.94 -0.54 3.56
CA SER A 52 4.38 -0.79 3.63
C SER A 52 4.86 -1.63 2.44
N PRO A 53 6.02 -1.32 1.84
CA PRO A 53 6.56 -2.06 0.71
C PRO A 53 6.66 -3.56 0.99
N ILE A 54 6.37 -4.38 -0.02
CA ILE A 54 6.59 -5.83 0.00
C ILE A 54 7.66 -6.23 -1.02
N GLY A 55 8.28 -7.39 -0.78
CA GLY A 55 9.37 -7.97 -1.58
C GLY A 55 9.79 -9.33 -1.05
#